data_AF-A0A3M0ZNZ5-F1
#
_entry.id   AF-A0A3M0ZNZ5-F1
#
_cell.length_a   1.000
_cell.length_b   1.000
_cell.length_c   1.000
_cell.angle_alpha   90.00
_cell.angle_beta   90.00
_cell.angle_gamma   90.00
#
_symmetry.space_group_name_H-M   'P 1'
#
loop_
_entity.id
_entity.type
_entity.pdbx_description
1 polymer ?
#
loop_
_entity_poly.entity_id
_entity_poly.type
_entity_poly.pdbx_seq_one_letter_code
_entity_poly.pdbx_strand_id
1 'polypeptide(L)'
;LWLDKIKKKRSQIKHEIEKLQQQLKEKQAALKTTTESYNQVHKQYITNQEEIANLEKALAIANKKIPSAKKEYEEAKALFLSIKDNYEKRRRLLVNLTHALEKAQGELVKLSEKLEQGRSLYEAAEAARNRYFDAKERIERLQASIGEYRKKAEFYKTQIPLVKERVLAATKAVVAAREAYDASRKRLYEASSSVRSATEDVVIVGDKDGKKQVDPLKLEVDNAVKRLREEELQMREVYKQADYFAFMVKKSERELASLKKNIGKLKLEYEKAVKALEPWGTLDPIAPKGQNGNMVKEEKKVKAEK
;
A
#
# COMPACT_ATOMS: atom_id res chain seq x y z
N LEU A 1 31.35 -139.56 -102.61
CA LEU A 1 31.15 -138.21 -103.20
C LEU A 1 29.75 -137.61 -102.99
N TRP A 2 28.64 -138.36 -103.15
CA TRP A 2 27.27 -137.81 -102.98
C TRP A 2 26.85 -137.61 -101.50
N LEU A 3 27.20 -138.54 -100.61
CA LEU A 3 26.90 -138.47 -99.16
C LEU A 3 27.55 -137.28 -98.44
N ASP A 4 28.77 -136.86 -98.82
CA ASP A 4 29.44 -135.70 -98.20
C ASP A 4 28.80 -134.36 -98.58
N LYS A 5 28.28 -134.24 -99.81
CA LYS A 5 27.54 -133.03 -100.22
C LYS A 5 26.24 -132.88 -99.44
N ILE A 6 25.56 -133.98 -99.14
CA ILE A 6 24.34 -133.98 -98.31
C ILE A 6 24.68 -133.64 -96.85
N LYS A 7 25.75 -134.22 -96.28
CA LYS A 7 26.21 -133.88 -94.92
C LYS A 7 26.60 -132.40 -94.80
N LYS A 8 27.30 -131.86 -95.81
CA LYS A 8 27.67 -130.44 -95.85
C LYS A 8 26.46 -129.51 -95.93
N LYS A 9 25.51 -129.79 -96.84
CA LYS A 9 24.25 -129.03 -96.92
C LYS A 9 23.42 -129.12 -95.63
N ARG A 10 23.34 -130.31 -95.02
CA ARG A 10 22.64 -130.49 -93.73
C ARG A 10 23.30 -129.69 -92.60
N SER A 11 24.64 -129.61 -92.56
CA SER A 11 25.37 -128.78 -91.59
C SER A 11 25.15 -127.28 -91.82
N GLN A 12 25.11 -126.84 -93.08
CA GLN A 12 24.82 -125.44 -93.44
C GLN A 12 23.41 -125.04 -93.04
N ILE A 13 22.42 -125.87 -93.35
CA ILE A 13 21.02 -125.65 -92.95
C ILE A 13 20.90 -125.63 -91.43
N LYS A 14 21.58 -126.55 -90.71
CA LYS A 14 21.58 -126.54 -89.25
C LYS A 14 22.18 -125.26 -88.67
N HIS A 15 23.29 -124.79 -89.23
CA HIS A 15 23.93 -123.56 -88.80
C HIS A 15 23.08 -122.31 -89.11
N GLU A 16 22.40 -122.27 -90.26
CA GLU A 16 21.44 -121.22 -90.58
C GLU A 16 20.22 -121.23 -89.64
N ILE A 17 19.70 -122.41 -89.30
CA ILE A 17 18.62 -122.54 -88.32
C ILE A 17 19.07 -122.03 -86.95
N GLU A 18 20.26 -122.41 -86.48
CA GLU A 18 20.82 -121.93 -85.21
C GLU A 18 21.00 -120.41 -85.22
N LYS A 19 21.51 -119.85 -86.33
CA LYS A 19 21.66 -118.39 -86.49
C LYS A 19 20.32 -117.65 -86.49
N LEU A 20 19.32 -118.19 -87.19
CA LEU A 20 17.97 -117.61 -87.22
C LEU A 20 17.27 -117.72 -85.85
N GLN A 21 17.46 -118.83 -85.13
CA GLN A 21 16.95 -118.98 -83.76
C GLN A 21 17.60 -117.98 -82.79
N GLN A 22 18.89 -117.73 -82.93
CA GLN A 22 19.61 -116.74 -82.12
C GLN A 22 19.13 -115.31 -82.44
N GLN A 23 19.00 -114.96 -83.72
CA GLN A 23 18.43 -113.67 -84.15
C GLN A 23 16.99 -113.49 -83.66
N LEU A 24 16.17 -114.55 -83.67
CA LEU A 24 14.82 -114.51 -83.15
C LEU A 24 14.80 -114.22 -81.64
N LYS A 25 15.67 -114.90 -80.87
CA LYS A 25 15.80 -114.66 -79.42
C LYS A 25 16.26 -113.23 -79.12
N GLU A 26 17.25 -112.73 -79.86
CA GLU A 26 17.74 -111.35 -79.73
C GLU A 26 16.66 -110.33 -80.07
N LYS A 27 15.90 -110.55 -81.15
CA LYS A 27 14.77 -109.69 -81.53
C LYS A 27 13.65 -109.73 -80.50
N GLN A 28 13.36 -110.88 -79.91
CA GLN A 28 12.39 -111.01 -78.82
C GLN A 28 12.84 -110.27 -77.55
N ALA A 29 14.12 -110.35 -77.18
CA ALA A 29 14.69 -109.62 -76.04
C ALA A 29 14.69 -108.10 -76.28
N ALA A 30 15.05 -107.65 -77.50
CA ALA A 30 15.00 -106.25 -77.89
C ALA A 30 13.57 -105.70 -77.90
N LEU A 31 12.60 -106.50 -78.36
CA LEU A 31 11.18 -106.11 -78.31
C LEU A 31 10.70 -105.96 -76.86
N LYS A 32 11.05 -106.91 -75.98
CA LYS A 32 10.69 -106.87 -74.56
C LYS A 32 11.23 -105.62 -73.86
N THR A 33 12.52 -105.33 -74.02
CA THR A 33 13.17 -104.14 -73.44
C THR A 33 12.60 -102.84 -74.00
N THR A 34 12.33 -102.77 -75.29
CA THR A 34 11.68 -101.59 -75.91
C THR A 34 10.27 -101.40 -75.37
N THR A 35 9.52 -102.48 -75.16
CA THR A 35 8.16 -102.44 -74.61
C THR A 35 8.16 -101.98 -73.15
N GLU A 36 9.11 -102.47 -72.34
CA GLU A 36 9.30 -102.03 -70.95
C GLU A 36 9.68 -100.54 -70.87
N SER A 37 10.61 -100.08 -71.71
CA SER A 37 10.99 -98.67 -71.82
C SER A 37 9.82 -97.79 -72.27
N TYR A 38 9.03 -98.24 -73.26
CA TYR A 38 7.83 -97.53 -73.71
C TYR A 38 6.83 -97.39 -72.56
N ASN A 39 6.55 -98.47 -71.83
CA ASN A 39 5.62 -98.45 -70.70
C ASN A 39 6.08 -97.51 -69.58
N GLN A 40 7.39 -97.43 -69.33
CA GLN A 40 7.95 -96.50 -68.34
C GLN A 40 7.78 -95.03 -68.77
N VAL A 41 8.14 -94.71 -70.02
CA VAL A 41 7.98 -93.36 -70.57
C VAL A 41 6.50 -92.97 -70.61
N HIS A 42 5.61 -93.90 -70.98
CA HIS A 42 4.17 -93.65 -70.99
C HIS A 42 3.63 -93.38 -69.59
N LYS A 43 4.07 -94.13 -68.56
CA LYS A 43 3.72 -93.84 -67.16
C LYS A 43 4.20 -92.45 -66.74
N GLN A 44 5.45 -92.08 -67.04
CA GLN A 44 5.98 -90.75 -66.74
C GLN A 44 5.20 -89.64 -67.46
N TYR A 45 4.80 -89.87 -68.71
CA TYR A 45 3.97 -88.93 -69.45
C TYR A 45 2.62 -88.69 -68.77
N ILE A 46 1.95 -89.75 -68.30
CA ILE A 46 0.67 -89.62 -67.58
C ILE A 46 0.87 -88.83 -66.27
N THR A 47 1.90 -89.14 -65.48
CA THR A 47 2.21 -88.39 -64.25
C THR A 47 2.48 -86.91 -64.54
N ASN A 48 3.27 -86.60 -65.56
CA ASN A 48 3.57 -85.22 -65.93
C ASN A 48 2.30 -84.47 -66.39
N GLN A 49 1.38 -85.14 -67.08
CA GLN A 49 0.08 -84.55 -67.46
C GLN A 49 -0.76 -84.19 -66.22
N GLU A 50 -0.79 -85.05 -65.21
CA GLU A 50 -1.48 -84.78 -63.94
C GLU A 50 -0.85 -83.61 -63.18
N GLU A 51 0.49 -83.53 -63.15
CA GLU A 51 1.22 -82.42 -62.54
C GLU A 51 0.96 -81.08 -63.25
N ILE A 52 0.97 -81.06 -64.58
CA ILE A 52 0.63 -79.87 -65.38
C ILE A 52 -0.80 -79.41 -65.06
N ALA A 53 -1.77 -80.33 -65.05
CA ALA A 53 -3.16 -79.99 -64.72
C ALA A 53 -3.30 -79.43 -63.29
N ASN A 54 -2.52 -79.92 -62.33
CA ASN A 54 -2.50 -79.40 -60.97
C ASN A 54 -1.87 -78.00 -60.89
N LEU A 55 -0.77 -77.76 -61.61
CA LEU A 55 -0.13 -76.45 -61.70
C LEU A 55 -1.03 -75.40 -62.37
N GLU A 56 -1.75 -75.78 -63.43
CA GLU A 56 -2.72 -74.91 -64.10
C GLU A 56 -3.86 -74.51 -63.16
N LYS A 57 -4.36 -75.44 -62.34
CA LYS A 57 -5.36 -75.13 -61.29
C LYS A 57 -4.80 -74.16 -60.26
N ALA A 58 -3.56 -74.37 -59.79
CA ALA A 58 -2.91 -73.49 -58.83
C ALA A 58 -2.70 -72.08 -59.40
N LEU A 59 -2.28 -71.98 -60.67
CA LEU A 59 -2.13 -70.73 -61.41
C LEU A 59 -3.47 -70.00 -61.55
N ALA A 60 -4.55 -70.71 -61.89
CA ALA A 60 -5.88 -70.14 -61.99
C ALA A 60 -6.39 -69.58 -60.65
N ILE A 61 -6.10 -70.28 -59.54
CA ILE A 61 -6.42 -69.79 -58.18
C ILE A 61 -5.61 -68.52 -57.86
N ALA A 62 -4.31 -68.51 -58.16
CA ALA A 62 -3.45 -67.36 -57.95
C ALA A 62 -3.91 -66.13 -58.76
N ASN A 63 -4.22 -66.33 -60.05
CA ASN A 63 -4.71 -65.27 -60.94
C ASN A 63 -6.05 -64.68 -60.49
N LYS A 64 -6.91 -65.45 -59.81
CA LYS A 64 -8.13 -64.93 -59.19
C LYS A 64 -7.86 -64.09 -57.94
N LYS A 65 -6.77 -64.36 -57.19
CA LYS A 65 -6.43 -63.64 -55.96
C LYS A 65 -5.68 -62.32 -56.22
N ILE A 66 -4.88 -62.23 -57.27
CA ILE A 66 -4.09 -61.04 -57.61
C ILE A 66 -4.95 -59.77 -57.71
N PRO A 67 -6.11 -59.76 -58.40
CA PRO A 67 -6.97 -58.58 -58.47
C PRO A 67 -7.51 -58.14 -57.10
N SER A 68 -7.88 -59.08 -56.22
CA SER A 68 -8.34 -58.75 -54.85
C SER A 68 -7.21 -58.09 -54.06
N ALA A 69 -6.02 -58.71 -54.06
CA ALA A 69 -4.86 -58.17 -53.35
C ALA A 69 -4.46 -56.78 -53.88
N LYS A 70 -4.53 -56.55 -55.19
CA LYS A 70 -4.26 -55.24 -55.79
C LYS A 70 -5.30 -54.20 -55.37
N LYS A 71 -6.57 -54.58 -55.29
CA LYS A 71 -7.66 -53.71 -54.83
C LYS A 71 -7.47 -53.32 -53.36
N GLU A 72 -7.20 -54.31 -52.50
CA GLU A 72 -6.93 -54.11 -51.07
C GLU A 72 -5.73 -53.19 -50.85
N TYR A 73 -4.67 -53.34 -51.65
CA TYR A 73 -3.51 -52.45 -51.61
C TYR A 73 -3.85 -50.99 -51.96
N GLU A 74 -4.61 -50.75 -53.04
CA GLU A 74 -4.98 -49.39 -53.43
C GLU A 74 -5.95 -48.75 -52.42
N GLU A 75 -6.87 -49.51 -51.84
CA GLU A 75 -7.74 -49.05 -50.75
C GLU A 75 -6.93 -48.68 -49.50
N ALA A 76 -5.98 -49.52 -49.09
CA ALA A 76 -5.08 -49.25 -47.97
C ALA A 76 -4.21 -48.01 -48.22
N LYS A 77 -3.70 -47.84 -49.46
CA LYS A 77 -2.92 -46.67 -49.87
C LYS A 77 -3.74 -45.38 -49.80
N ALA A 78 -4.98 -45.41 -50.27
CA ALA A 78 -5.89 -44.26 -50.19
C ALA A 78 -6.18 -43.87 -48.73
N LEU A 79 -6.45 -44.86 -47.87
CA LEU A 79 -6.64 -44.64 -46.43
C LEU A 79 -5.39 -44.03 -45.79
N PHE A 80 -4.20 -44.54 -46.11
CA PHE A 80 -2.94 -44.03 -45.60
C PHE A 80 -2.73 -42.55 -45.96
N LEU A 81 -2.99 -42.16 -47.21
CA LEU A 81 -2.86 -40.77 -47.66
C LEU A 81 -3.86 -39.85 -46.93
N SER A 82 -5.11 -40.28 -46.76
CA SER A 82 -6.12 -39.53 -46.00
C SER A 82 -5.72 -39.34 -44.53
N ILE A 83 -5.18 -40.38 -43.89
CA ILE A 83 -4.67 -40.31 -42.51
C ILE A 83 -3.50 -39.33 -42.42
N LYS A 84 -2.56 -39.40 -43.36
CA LYS A 84 -1.40 -38.49 -43.43
C LYS A 84 -1.82 -37.03 -43.56
N ASP A 85 -2.78 -36.72 -44.44
CA ASP A 85 -3.29 -35.37 -44.61
C ASP A 85 -4.01 -34.86 -43.36
N ASN A 86 -4.80 -35.72 -42.71
CA ASN A 86 -5.45 -35.39 -41.44
C ASN A 86 -4.44 -35.15 -40.31
N TYR A 87 -3.36 -35.95 -40.26
CA TYR A 87 -2.28 -35.75 -39.31
C TYR A 87 -1.61 -34.38 -39.50
N GLU A 88 -1.26 -34.00 -40.74
CA GLU A 88 -0.65 -32.71 -41.02
C GLU A 88 -1.57 -31.53 -40.70
N LYS A 89 -2.88 -31.66 -40.96
CA LYS A 89 -3.87 -30.64 -40.55
C LYS A 89 -3.90 -30.48 -39.02
N ARG A 90 -3.95 -31.60 -38.28
CA ARG A 90 -3.94 -31.59 -36.80
C ARG A 90 -2.64 -31.02 -36.26
N ARG A 91 -1.51 -31.34 -36.87
CA ARG A 91 -0.19 -30.82 -36.49
C ARG A 91 -0.13 -29.29 -36.63
N ARG A 92 -0.62 -28.73 -37.74
CA ARG A 92 -0.69 -27.27 -37.93
C ARG A 92 -1.63 -26.61 -36.91
N LEU A 93 -2.78 -27.22 -36.64
CA LEU A 93 -3.72 -26.72 -35.64
C LEU A 93 -3.09 -26.68 -34.24
N LEU A 94 -2.35 -27.73 -33.86
CA LEU A 94 -1.63 -27.78 -32.59
C LEU A 94 -0.61 -26.63 -32.48
N VAL A 95 0.20 -26.40 -33.51
CA VAL A 95 1.18 -25.30 -33.52
C VAL A 95 0.50 -23.94 -33.35
N ASN A 96 -0.63 -23.70 -34.02
CA ASN A 96 -1.37 -22.45 -33.90
C ASN A 96 -1.96 -22.28 -32.49
N LEU A 97 -2.50 -23.35 -31.90
CA LEU A 97 -3.01 -23.34 -30.54
C LEU A 97 -1.91 -23.07 -29.51
N THR A 98 -0.72 -23.65 -29.69
CA THR A 98 0.44 -23.38 -28.84
C THR A 98 0.82 -21.89 -28.86
N HIS A 99 0.93 -21.29 -30.05
CA HIS A 99 1.24 -19.86 -30.17
C HIS A 99 0.15 -18.97 -29.56
N ALA A 100 -1.13 -19.33 -29.74
CA ALA A 100 -2.24 -18.59 -29.14
C ALA A 100 -2.18 -18.65 -27.60
N LEU A 101 -1.82 -19.81 -27.05
CA LEU A 101 -1.69 -20.01 -25.61
C LEU A 101 -0.50 -19.24 -25.03
N GLU A 102 0.65 -19.23 -25.70
CA GLU A 102 1.81 -18.41 -25.31
C GLU A 102 1.47 -16.91 -25.31
N LYS A 103 0.75 -16.44 -26.32
CA LYS A 103 0.28 -15.05 -26.37
C LYS A 103 -0.67 -14.73 -25.22
N ALA A 104 -1.64 -15.59 -24.94
CA ALA A 104 -2.58 -15.42 -23.84
C ALA A 104 -1.88 -15.41 -22.48
N GLN A 105 -0.88 -16.27 -22.27
CA GLN A 105 -0.04 -16.26 -21.08
C GLN A 105 0.73 -14.94 -20.93
N GLY A 106 1.31 -14.43 -22.02
CA GLY A 106 1.98 -13.13 -22.03
C GLY A 106 1.04 -11.96 -21.69
N GLU A 107 -0.20 -11.99 -22.16
CA GLU A 107 -1.22 -10.99 -21.81
C GLU A 107 -1.64 -11.08 -20.33
N LEU A 108 -1.77 -12.30 -19.80
CA LEU A 108 -2.11 -12.54 -18.39
C LEU A 108 -1.04 -12.00 -17.44
N VAL A 109 0.25 -12.19 -17.77
CA VAL A 109 1.36 -11.62 -16.99
C VAL A 109 1.26 -10.09 -16.95
N LYS A 110 1.08 -9.44 -18.11
CA LYS A 110 0.93 -7.97 -18.17
C LYS A 110 -0.28 -7.46 -17.38
N LEU A 111 -1.39 -8.20 -17.38
CA LEU A 111 -2.57 -7.87 -16.59
C LEU A 111 -2.29 -8.01 -15.09
N SER A 112 -1.55 -9.04 -14.67
CA SER A 112 -1.18 -9.23 -13.27
C SER A 112 -0.29 -8.10 -12.75
N GLU A 113 0.68 -7.63 -13.54
CA GLU A 113 1.53 -6.49 -13.21
C GLU A 113 0.71 -5.20 -13.06
N LYS A 114 -0.26 -4.96 -13.96
CA LYS A 114 -1.17 -3.80 -13.86
C LYS A 114 -2.05 -3.87 -12.61
N LEU A 115 -2.50 -5.07 -12.24
CA LEU A 115 -3.32 -5.26 -11.04
C LEU A 115 -2.50 -4.95 -9.77
N GLU A 116 -1.25 -5.39 -9.72
CA GLU A 116 -0.35 -5.10 -8.59
C GLU A 116 -0.04 -3.59 -8.48
N GLN A 117 0.21 -2.92 -9.61
CA GLN A 117 0.34 -1.46 -9.65
C GLN A 117 -0.93 -0.76 -9.15
N GLY A 118 -2.11 -1.23 -9.57
CA GLY A 118 -3.40 -0.70 -9.11
C GLY A 118 -3.60 -0.87 -7.60
N ARG A 119 -3.20 -2.01 -7.05
CA ARG A 119 -3.23 -2.28 -5.60
C ARG A 119 -2.32 -1.33 -4.83
N SER A 120 -1.10 -1.13 -5.29
CA SER A 120 -0.16 -0.19 -4.67
C SER A 120 -0.69 1.25 -4.67
N LEU A 121 -1.31 1.68 -5.78
CA LEU A 121 -1.95 3.00 -5.85
C LEU A 121 -3.13 3.13 -4.89
N TYR A 122 -3.93 2.09 -4.72
CA TYR A 122 -5.03 2.06 -3.75
C TYR A 122 -4.51 2.21 -2.31
N GLU A 123 -3.50 1.43 -1.93
CA GLU A 123 -2.88 1.51 -0.60
C GLU A 123 -2.27 2.90 -0.34
N ALA A 124 -1.63 3.50 -1.35
CA ALA A 124 -1.11 4.86 -1.26
C ALA A 124 -2.24 5.90 -1.09
N ALA A 125 -3.37 5.73 -1.78
CA ALA A 125 -4.54 6.60 -1.63
C ALA A 125 -5.18 6.46 -0.25
N GLU A 126 -5.26 5.25 0.29
CA GLU A 126 -5.77 4.99 1.65
C GLU A 126 -4.86 5.62 2.72
N ALA A 127 -3.54 5.47 2.57
CA ALA A 127 -2.58 6.13 3.45
C ALA A 127 -2.69 7.67 3.38
N ALA A 128 -2.88 8.25 2.20
CA ALA A 128 -3.09 9.68 2.03
C ALA A 128 -4.41 10.15 2.68
N ARG A 129 -5.49 9.37 2.54
CA ARG A 129 -6.78 9.63 3.19
C ARG A 129 -6.66 9.64 4.71
N ASN A 130 -5.94 8.68 5.29
CA ASN A 130 -5.73 8.63 6.74
C ASN A 130 -4.93 9.85 7.22
N ARG A 131 -3.85 10.21 6.52
CA ARG A 131 -3.07 11.43 6.82
C ARG A 131 -3.91 12.70 6.75
N TYR A 132 -4.86 12.77 5.81
CA TYR A 132 -5.80 13.89 5.73
C TYR A 132 -6.70 13.99 6.96
N PHE A 133 -7.26 12.86 7.43
CA PHE A 133 -8.09 12.87 8.64
C PHE A 133 -7.30 13.23 9.89
N ASP A 134 -6.08 12.70 10.05
CA ASP A 134 -5.19 13.07 11.15
C ASP A 134 -4.86 14.58 11.14
N ALA A 135 -4.58 15.13 9.95
CA ALA A 135 -4.33 16.56 9.78
C ALA A 135 -5.56 17.39 10.12
N LYS A 136 -6.74 16.98 9.67
CA LYS A 136 -8.01 17.64 9.97
C LYS A 136 -8.26 17.68 11.49
N GLU A 137 -8.11 16.56 12.17
CA GLU A 137 -8.30 16.49 13.62
C GLU A 137 -7.29 17.38 14.36
N ARG A 138 -6.03 17.41 13.90
CA ARG A 138 -5.01 18.29 14.45
C ARG A 138 -5.34 19.78 14.28
N ILE A 139 -5.88 20.16 13.12
CA ILE A 139 -6.32 21.54 12.85
C ILE A 139 -7.46 21.92 13.79
N GLU A 140 -8.47 21.05 13.97
CA GLU A 140 -9.59 21.28 14.88
C GLU A 140 -9.12 21.51 16.32
N ARG A 141 -8.17 20.69 16.81
CA ARG A 141 -7.58 20.86 18.15
C ARG A 141 -6.83 22.20 18.27
N LEU A 142 -6.02 22.56 17.27
CA LEU A 142 -5.26 23.83 17.27
C LEU A 142 -6.19 25.05 17.23
N GLN A 143 -7.26 25.00 16.45
CA GLN A 143 -8.28 26.04 16.41
C GLN A 143 -8.97 26.21 17.77
N ALA A 144 -9.30 25.11 18.45
CA ALA A 144 -9.84 25.15 19.80
C ALA A 144 -8.86 25.80 20.79
N SER A 145 -7.58 25.42 20.78
CA SER A 145 -6.54 26.03 21.62
C SER A 145 -6.38 27.53 21.35
N ILE A 146 -6.38 27.95 20.08
CA ILE A 146 -6.37 29.38 19.71
C ILE A 146 -7.59 30.09 20.28
N GLY A 147 -8.78 29.49 20.21
CA GLY A 147 -9.99 30.02 20.82
C GLY A 147 -9.85 30.25 22.33
N GLU A 148 -9.28 29.28 23.05
CA GLU A 148 -9.01 29.42 24.49
C GLU A 148 -7.99 30.51 24.78
N TYR A 149 -6.92 30.61 23.98
CA TYR A 149 -5.91 31.64 24.15
C TYR A 149 -6.47 33.04 23.92
N ARG A 150 -7.38 33.21 22.94
CA ARG A 150 -8.10 34.48 22.74
C ARG A 150 -8.96 34.86 23.94
N LYS A 151 -9.68 33.90 24.54
CA LYS A 151 -10.46 34.15 25.78
C LYS A 151 -9.57 34.57 26.94
N LYS A 152 -8.41 33.90 27.13
CA LYS A 152 -7.42 34.29 28.16
C LYS A 152 -6.82 35.67 27.90
N ALA A 153 -6.55 36.01 26.64
CA ALA A 153 -6.04 37.33 26.28
C ALA A 153 -7.04 38.45 26.61
N GLU A 154 -8.33 38.26 26.31
CA GLU A 154 -9.38 39.23 26.67
C GLU A 154 -9.54 39.36 28.19
N PHE A 155 -9.46 38.25 28.94
CA PHE A 155 -9.40 38.31 30.40
C PHE A 155 -8.23 39.17 30.89
N TYR A 156 -7.03 38.97 30.35
CA TYR A 156 -5.87 39.77 30.79
C TYR A 156 -5.94 41.24 30.36
N LYS A 157 -6.50 41.51 29.18
CA LYS A 157 -6.73 42.88 28.68
C LYS A 157 -7.66 43.67 29.59
N THR A 158 -8.65 43.02 30.21
CA THR A 158 -9.55 43.65 31.19
C THR A 158 -8.95 43.75 32.59
N GLN A 159 -8.22 42.72 33.06
CA GLN A 159 -7.68 42.70 34.42
C GLN A 159 -6.48 43.62 34.65
N ILE A 160 -5.58 43.80 33.67
CA ILE A 160 -4.39 44.63 33.85
C ILE A 160 -4.73 46.09 34.18
N PRO A 161 -5.61 46.78 33.44
CA PRO A 161 -6.01 48.15 33.76
C PRO A 161 -6.58 48.27 35.18
N LEU A 162 -7.46 47.36 35.58
CA LEU A 162 -8.05 47.35 36.93
C LEU A 162 -6.99 47.23 38.02
N VAL A 163 -6.00 46.35 37.85
CA VAL A 163 -4.90 46.23 38.82
C VAL A 163 -4.04 47.49 38.83
N LYS A 164 -3.74 48.09 37.67
CA LYS A 164 -2.98 49.35 37.59
C LYS A 164 -3.72 50.49 38.29
N GLU A 165 -5.03 50.60 38.11
CA GLU A 165 -5.86 51.60 38.80
C GLU A 165 -5.85 51.39 40.32
N ARG A 166 -5.96 50.15 40.80
CA ARG A 166 -5.84 49.82 42.22
C ARG A 166 -4.47 50.20 42.79
N VAL A 167 -3.38 49.91 42.07
CA VAL A 167 -2.02 50.31 42.48
C VAL A 167 -1.91 51.83 42.54
N LEU A 168 -2.41 52.55 41.52
CA LEU A 168 -2.36 54.01 41.48
C LEU A 168 -3.16 54.63 42.63
N ALA A 169 -4.38 54.14 42.88
CA ALA A 169 -5.22 54.60 43.97
C ALA A 169 -4.56 54.35 45.33
N ALA A 170 -4.02 53.15 45.55
CA ALA A 170 -3.31 52.83 46.77
C ALA A 170 -2.04 53.68 46.95
N THR A 171 -1.29 53.94 45.87
CA THR A 171 -0.11 54.81 45.91
C THR A 171 -0.48 56.25 46.30
N LYS A 172 -1.55 56.80 45.72
CA LYS A 172 -2.08 58.12 46.11
C LYS A 172 -2.50 58.14 47.59
N ALA A 173 -3.13 57.07 48.07
CA ALA A 173 -3.52 56.95 49.47
C ALA A 173 -2.30 56.89 50.42
N VAL A 174 -1.22 56.19 50.03
CA VAL A 174 0.05 56.21 50.78
C VAL A 174 0.64 57.62 50.84
N VAL A 175 0.66 58.35 49.72
CA VAL A 175 1.17 59.74 49.68
C VAL A 175 0.35 60.64 50.59
N ALA A 176 -0.98 60.59 50.50
CA ALA A 176 -1.87 61.37 51.37
C ALA A 176 -1.71 61.00 52.85
N ALA A 177 -1.54 59.72 53.18
CA ALA A 177 -1.27 59.28 54.54
C ALA A 177 0.08 59.82 55.05
N ARG A 178 1.10 59.88 54.20
CA ARG A 178 2.41 60.46 54.55
C ARG A 178 2.33 61.97 54.78
N GLU A 179 1.61 62.69 53.94
CA GLU A 179 1.37 64.13 54.14
C GLU A 179 0.59 64.41 55.44
N ALA A 180 -0.44 63.60 55.71
CA ALA A 180 -1.17 63.66 56.98
C ALA A 180 -0.26 63.36 58.18
N TYR A 181 0.63 62.39 58.05
CA TYR A 181 1.62 62.07 59.07
C TYR A 181 2.56 63.24 59.34
N ASP A 182 3.14 63.84 58.29
CA ASP A 182 4.06 64.98 58.43
C ASP A 182 3.35 66.19 59.06
N ALA A 183 2.07 66.41 58.72
CA ALA A 183 1.22 67.44 59.34
C ALA A 183 0.97 67.16 60.83
N SER A 184 0.54 65.95 61.20
CA SER A 184 0.36 65.57 62.61
C SER A 184 1.68 65.64 63.38
N ARG A 185 2.80 65.26 62.77
CA ARG A 185 4.14 65.39 63.37
C ARG A 185 4.48 66.85 63.65
N LYS A 186 4.20 67.76 62.71
CA LYS A 186 4.40 69.21 62.90
C LYS A 186 3.53 69.76 64.03
N ARG A 187 2.23 69.41 64.04
CA ARG A 187 1.31 69.78 65.13
C ARG A 187 1.76 69.25 66.48
N LEU A 188 2.28 68.02 66.53
CA LEU A 188 2.83 67.43 67.73
C LEU A 188 4.08 68.17 68.23
N TYR A 189 4.98 68.59 67.32
CA TYR A 189 6.12 69.44 67.70
C TYR A 189 5.68 70.82 68.22
N GLU A 190 4.69 71.44 67.58
CA GLU A 190 4.11 72.72 68.02
C GLU A 190 3.43 72.58 69.39
N ALA A 191 2.61 71.54 69.58
CA ALA A 191 1.98 71.22 70.86
C ALA A 191 3.02 70.93 71.95
N SER A 192 4.05 70.14 71.65
CA SER A 192 5.15 69.85 72.58
C SER A 192 5.93 71.11 72.96
N SER A 193 6.15 72.02 72.00
CA SER A 193 6.83 73.30 72.24
C SER A 193 5.95 74.23 73.08
N SER A 194 4.64 74.25 72.83
CA SER A 194 3.66 74.99 73.64
C SER A 194 3.57 74.43 75.07
N VAL A 195 3.57 73.10 75.26
CA VAL A 195 3.69 72.48 76.58
C VAL A 195 4.97 72.92 77.26
N ARG A 196 6.12 72.87 76.56
CA ARG A 196 7.42 73.29 77.12
C ARG A 196 7.40 74.76 77.55
N SER A 197 6.91 75.67 76.70
CA SER A 197 6.75 77.10 77.01
C SER A 197 5.85 77.31 78.22
N ALA A 198 4.65 76.73 78.22
CA ALA A 198 3.71 76.84 79.34
C ALA A 198 4.31 76.27 80.64
N THR A 199 5.12 75.22 80.55
CA THR A 199 5.82 74.64 81.69
C THR A 199 6.98 75.54 82.18
N GLU A 200 7.74 76.14 81.26
CA GLU A 200 8.81 77.10 81.58
C GLU A 200 8.24 78.39 82.22
N ASP A 201 7.11 78.90 81.70
CA ASP A 201 6.38 80.02 82.28
C ASP A 201 5.93 79.70 83.72
N VAL A 202 5.41 78.50 83.98
CA VAL A 202 5.09 78.02 85.34
C VAL A 202 6.33 77.96 86.24
N VAL A 203 7.50 77.56 85.72
CA VAL A 203 8.76 77.47 86.49
C VAL A 203 9.31 78.88 86.83
N ILE A 204 9.07 79.88 85.97
CA ILE A 204 9.50 81.28 86.20
C ILE A 204 8.65 81.98 87.27
N VAL A 205 7.39 81.59 87.50
CA VAL A 205 6.52 82.13 88.57
C VAL A 205 6.90 81.61 89.99
N GLY A 206 8.16 81.21 90.16
CA GLY A 206 8.74 80.69 91.40
C GLY A 206 9.03 81.73 92.49
N ASP A 207 8.64 83.01 92.35
CA ASP A 207 8.83 84.04 93.38
C ASP A 207 7.50 84.59 93.93
N LYS A 208 7.17 84.08 95.13
CA LYS A 208 6.29 84.54 96.22
C LYS A 208 4.87 85.12 96.00
N ASP A 209 4.39 85.41 94.79
CA ASP A 209 2.96 85.79 94.54
C ASP A 209 2.16 84.76 93.72
N GLY A 210 2.73 83.56 93.50
CA GLY A 210 2.32 82.65 92.42
C GLY A 210 0.94 81.98 92.48
N LYS A 211 0.20 81.98 93.59
CA LYS A 211 -1.05 81.17 93.68
C LYS A 211 -2.20 81.62 92.78
N LYS A 212 -2.29 82.92 92.40
CA LYS A 212 -3.36 83.42 91.50
C LYS A 212 -2.99 83.36 90.01
N GLN A 213 -1.73 83.09 89.68
CA GLN A 213 -1.25 82.92 88.29
C GLN A 213 -1.04 81.45 87.91
N VAL A 214 -0.95 80.53 88.87
CA VAL A 214 -0.71 79.09 88.64
C VAL A 214 -1.92 78.35 88.07
N ASP A 215 -3.16 78.69 88.47
CA ASP A 215 -4.35 77.96 88.00
C ASP A 215 -4.61 78.12 86.48
N PRO A 216 -4.50 79.32 85.88
CA PRO A 216 -4.57 79.48 84.42
C PRO A 216 -3.47 78.72 83.68
N LEU A 217 -2.24 78.75 84.20
CA LEU A 217 -1.10 78.08 83.58
C LEU A 217 -1.21 76.55 83.68
N LYS A 218 -1.74 76.03 84.79
CA LYS A 218 -2.01 74.60 84.96
C LYS A 218 -3.08 74.12 84.00
N LEU A 219 -4.13 74.92 83.80
CA LEU A 219 -5.17 74.66 82.80
C LEU A 219 -4.61 74.70 81.37
N GLU A 220 -3.66 75.59 81.10
CA GLU A 220 -2.96 75.67 79.81
C GLU A 220 -2.08 74.43 79.56
N VAL A 221 -1.33 73.99 80.56
CA VAL A 221 -0.56 72.73 80.52
C VAL A 221 -1.48 71.52 80.31
N ASP A 222 -2.58 71.41 81.06
CA ASP A 222 -3.53 70.29 80.93
C ASP A 222 -4.17 70.26 79.53
N ASN A 223 -4.54 71.42 78.98
CA ASN A 223 -5.05 71.54 77.62
C ASN A 223 -3.99 71.18 76.57
N ALA A 224 -2.74 71.60 76.77
CA ALA A 224 -1.64 71.31 75.86
C ALA A 224 -1.26 69.81 75.88
N VAL A 225 -1.29 69.16 77.06
CA VAL A 225 -1.11 67.71 77.21
C VAL A 225 -2.25 66.93 76.55
N LYS A 226 -3.50 67.39 76.69
CA LYS A 226 -4.66 66.76 76.03
C LYS A 226 -4.53 66.83 74.51
N ARG A 227 -4.17 67.99 73.96
CA ARG A 227 -3.91 68.17 72.51
C ARG A 227 -2.78 67.25 72.03
N LEU A 228 -1.70 67.11 72.81
CA LEU A 228 -0.59 66.23 72.48
C LEU A 228 -1.04 64.76 72.39
N ARG A 229 -1.85 64.28 73.35
CA ARG A 229 -2.40 62.91 73.33
C ARG A 229 -3.35 62.66 72.15
N GLU A 230 -4.17 63.65 71.80
CA GLU A 230 -5.06 63.56 70.63
C GLU A 230 -4.27 63.48 69.32
N GLU A 231 -3.20 64.27 69.17
CA GLU A 231 -2.31 64.22 68.00
C GLU A 231 -1.48 62.93 67.94
N GLU A 232 -1.03 62.39 69.08
CA GLU A 232 -0.38 61.07 69.13
C GLU A 232 -1.33 59.95 68.67
N LEU A 233 -2.60 60.02 69.06
CA LEU A 233 -3.62 59.06 68.64
C LEU A 233 -3.86 59.16 67.12
N GLN A 234 -3.99 60.37 66.60
CA GLN A 234 -4.14 60.62 65.16
C GLN A 234 -2.93 60.09 64.39
N MET A 235 -1.71 60.35 64.87
CA MET A 235 -0.47 59.87 64.25
C MET A 235 -0.43 58.33 64.20
N ARG A 236 -0.84 57.64 65.26
CA ARG A 236 -0.92 56.15 65.27
C ARG A 236 -1.93 55.62 64.26
N GLU A 237 -3.05 56.30 64.08
CA GLU A 237 -4.07 55.87 63.12
C GLU A 237 -3.60 56.07 61.67
N VAL A 238 -2.91 57.18 61.40
CA VAL A 238 -2.27 57.44 60.11
C VAL A 238 -1.20 56.38 59.79
N TYR A 239 -0.41 55.95 60.79
CA TYR A 239 0.55 54.86 60.61
C TYR A 239 -0.11 53.54 60.20
N LYS A 240 -1.19 53.14 60.88
CA LYS A 240 -1.93 51.92 60.54
C LYS A 240 -2.49 51.97 59.12
N GLN A 241 -3.02 53.12 58.71
CA GLN A 241 -3.53 53.31 57.35
C GLN A 241 -2.41 53.25 56.32
N ALA A 242 -1.27 53.88 56.58
CA ALA A 242 -0.09 53.82 55.71
C ALA A 242 0.44 52.39 55.52
N ASP A 243 0.54 51.61 56.60
CA ASP A 243 0.96 50.20 56.54
C ASP A 243 -0.01 49.34 55.74
N TYR A 244 -1.32 49.56 55.94
CA TYR A 244 -2.36 48.86 55.17
C TYR A 244 -2.26 49.17 53.66
N PHE A 245 -2.11 50.44 53.29
CA PHE A 245 -1.97 50.82 51.89
C PHE A 245 -0.67 50.31 51.28
N ALA A 246 0.45 50.35 52.01
CA ALA A 246 1.72 49.81 51.56
C ALA A 246 1.64 48.28 51.32
N PHE A 247 0.92 47.56 52.18
CA PHE A 247 0.62 46.14 51.96
C PHE A 247 -0.21 45.92 50.69
N MET A 248 -1.26 46.70 50.49
CA MET A 248 -2.13 46.60 49.31
C MET A 248 -1.37 46.89 48.00
N VAL A 249 -0.48 47.89 47.99
CA VAL A 249 0.41 48.17 46.84
C VAL A 249 1.28 46.95 46.53
N LYS A 250 2.01 46.42 47.51
CA LYS A 250 2.88 45.24 47.32
C LYS A 250 2.10 44.01 46.81
N LYS A 251 0.88 43.80 47.32
CA LYS A 251 0.01 42.71 46.87
C LYS A 251 -0.38 42.88 45.41
N SER A 252 -0.87 44.06 45.03
CA SER A 252 -1.28 44.33 43.65
C SER A 252 -0.10 44.37 42.66
N GLU A 253 1.09 44.78 43.08
CA GLU A 253 2.31 44.68 42.26
C GLU A 253 2.70 43.22 41.96
N ARG A 254 2.59 42.32 42.95
CA ARG A 254 2.81 40.88 42.76
C ARG A 254 1.78 40.28 41.80
N GLU A 255 0.51 40.66 41.95
CA GLU A 255 -0.56 40.26 41.03
C GLU A 255 -0.24 40.73 39.60
N LEU A 256 0.16 42.00 39.43
CA LEU A 256 0.55 42.55 38.14
C LEU A 256 1.74 41.80 37.52
N ALA A 257 2.76 41.47 38.31
CA ALA A 257 3.93 40.72 37.86
C ALA A 257 3.54 39.30 37.40
N SER A 258 2.66 38.63 38.15
CA SER A 258 2.12 37.32 37.79
C SER A 258 1.34 37.37 36.48
N LEU A 259 0.46 38.36 36.31
CA LEU A 259 -0.32 38.57 35.08
C LEU A 259 0.61 38.80 33.87
N LYS A 260 1.63 39.66 34.00
CA LYS A 260 2.61 39.90 32.94
C LYS A 260 3.34 38.62 32.53
N LYS A 261 3.76 37.80 33.50
CA LYS A 261 4.41 36.50 33.25
C LYS A 261 3.48 35.55 32.49
N ASN A 262 2.21 35.48 32.88
CA ASN A 262 1.23 34.60 32.25
C ASN A 262 0.91 35.04 30.81
N ILE A 263 0.85 36.33 30.53
CA ILE A 263 0.70 36.86 29.16
C ILE A 263 1.90 36.49 28.30
N GLY A 264 3.12 36.59 28.84
CA GLY A 264 4.33 36.18 28.11
C GLY A 264 4.27 34.71 27.68
N LYS A 265 3.84 33.82 28.58
CA LYS A 265 3.62 32.40 28.26
C LYS A 265 2.51 32.20 27.22
N LEU A 266 1.38 32.88 27.41
CA LEU A 266 0.23 32.80 26.53
C LEU A 266 0.57 33.24 25.10
N LYS A 267 1.35 34.31 24.94
CA LYS A 267 1.80 34.81 23.65
C LYS A 267 2.67 33.78 22.92
N LEU A 268 3.61 33.16 23.63
CA LEU A 268 4.48 32.13 23.07
C LEU A 268 3.68 30.90 22.63
N GLU A 269 2.74 30.44 23.45
CA GLU A 269 1.88 29.30 23.13
C GLU A 269 0.94 29.60 21.95
N TYR A 270 0.37 30.80 21.89
CA TYR A 270 -0.43 31.26 20.77
C TYR A 270 0.38 31.31 19.47
N GLU A 271 1.59 31.89 19.49
CA GLU A 271 2.47 31.93 18.32
C GLU A 271 2.85 30.54 17.83
N LYS A 272 3.12 29.59 18.75
CA LYS A 272 3.36 28.18 18.40
C LYS A 272 2.14 27.54 17.73
N ALA A 273 0.95 27.77 18.28
CA ALA A 273 -0.28 27.21 17.72
C ALA A 273 -0.60 27.79 16.33
N VAL A 274 -0.39 29.10 16.15
CA VAL A 274 -0.58 29.77 14.84
C VAL A 274 0.44 29.28 13.82
N LYS A 275 1.74 29.22 14.17
CA LYS A 275 2.78 28.66 13.29
C LYS A 275 2.53 27.20 12.92
N ALA A 276 1.98 26.41 13.84
CA ALA A 276 1.60 25.03 13.56
C ALA A 276 0.44 24.92 12.55
N LEU A 277 -0.36 25.98 12.37
CA LEU A 277 -1.42 26.08 11.36
C LEU A 277 -0.96 26.71 10.04
N GLU A 278 0.16 27.43 9.99
CA GLU A 278 0.66 28.11 8.77
C GLU A 278 0.82 27.17 7.55
N PRO A 279 1.36 25.94 7.66
CA PRO A 279 1.42 24.99 6.54
C PRO A 279 0.05 24.53 6.02
N TRP A 280 -1.02 24.85 6.75
CA TRP A 280 -2.40 24.44 6.50
C TRP A 280 -3.31 25.65 6.20
N GLY A 281 -2.73 26.84 6.05
CA GLY A 281 -3.43 28.11 5.83
C GLY A 281 -4.14 28.17 4.48
N THR A 282 -5.46 28.42 4.54
CA THR A 282 -6.45 28.39 3.46
C THR A 282 -6.50 27.07 2.69
N LEU A 283 -6.95 26.00 3.35
CA LEU A 283 -7.87 25.08 2.68
C LEU A 283 -9.15 25.86 2.31
N ASP A 284 -9.06 26.72 1.29
CA ASP A 284 -10.22 26.99 0.46
C ASP A 284 -10.73 25.61 0.02
N PRO A 285 -12.02 25.29 0.17
CA PRO A 285 -12.55 24.07 -0.41
C PRO A 285 -12.18 24.14 -1.89
N ILE A 286 -11.34 23.20 -2.32
CA ILE A 286 -11.05 23.01 -3.74
C ILE A 286 -12.40 22.63 -4.35
N ALA A 287 -13.14 23.64 -4.81
CA ALA A 287 -14.05 23.48 -5.89
C ALA A 287 -13.22 22.81 -6.99
N PRO A 288 -13.64 21.64 -7.51
CA PRO A 288 -12.91 20.99 -8.58
C PRO A 288 -12.89 21.98 -9.75
N LYS A 289 -11.76 22.67 -9.93
CA LYS A 289 -11.48 23.38 -11.18
C LYS A 289 -11.41 22.29 -12.22
N GLY A 290 -12.51 22.12 -12.95
CA GLY A 290 -12.59 21.21 -14.07
C GLY A 290 -11.42 21.48 -15.00
N GLN A 291 -10.48 20.53 -15.02
CA GLN A 291 -9.64 20.30 -16.18
C GLN A 291 -10.52 19.69 -17.27
N ASN A 292 -11.46 20.48 -17.82
CA ASN A 292 -12.00 20.24 -19.15
C ASN A 292 -11.09 20.94 -20.15
N GLY A 293 -9.87 20.41 -20.28
CA GLY A 293 -9.00 20.66 -21.41
C GLY A 293 -9.09 19.46 -22.35
N ASN A 294 -9.73 19.65 -23.50
CA ASN A 294 -9.71 18.77 -24.68
C ASN A 294 -10.40 17.41 -24.58
N MET A 295 -11.74 17.40 -24.56
CA MET A 295 -12.55 16.38 -25.26
C MET A 295 -13.85 16.99 -25.78
N VAL A 296 -13.75 18.05 -26.59
CA VAL A 296 -14.87 18.51 -27.44
C VAL A 296 -14.31 18.76 -28.82
N LYS A 297 -14.16 17.70 -29.62
CA LYS A 297 -14.02 17.69 -31.08
C LYS A 297 -13.86 16.24 -31.55
N GLU A 298 -14.91 15.41 -31.45
CA GLU A 298 -15.06 14.24 -32.35
C GLU A 298 -16.42 13.51 -32.30
N GLU A 299 -17.51 14.14 -31.84
CA GLU A 299 -18.85 13.54 -31.95
C GLU A 299 -19.82 14.43 -32.73
N LYS A 300 -19.46 14.82 -33.97
CA LYS A 300 -20.44 15.24 -34.99
C LYS A 300 -19.88 15.00 -36.39
N LYS A 301 -19.78 13.73 -36.82
CA LYS A 301 -19.75 13.36 -38.25
C LYS A 301 -19.95 11.86 -38.50
N VAL A 302 -20.97 11.24 -37.90
CA VAL A 302 -21.52 9.96 -38.40
C VAL A 302 -23.05 10.00 -38.31
N LYS A 303 -23.68 10.90 -39.06
CA LYS A 303 -25.09 10.82 -39.49
C LYS A 303 -25.25 11.59 -40.79
N ALA A 304 -24.66 11.04 -41.86
CA ALA A 304 -25.01 11.32 -43.24
C ALA A 304 -24.34 10.22 -44.08
N GLU A 305 -25.06 9.11 -44.25
CA GLU A 305 -24.97 8.10 -45.32
C GLU A 305 -25.59 6.79 -44.81
N LYS A 306 -26.92 6.75 -44.84
CA LYS A 306 -27.74 5.62 -45.24
C LYS A 306 -29.00 6.18 -45.88
#